data_AF-A0A4U3HUX1-F1
#
_entry.id   AF-A0A4U3HUX1-F1
#
_cell.length_a   1.000
_cell.length_b   1.000
_cell.length_c   1.000
_cell.angle_alpha   90.00
_cell.angle_beta   90.00
_cell.angle_gamma   90.00
#
_symmetry.space_group_name_H-M   'P 1'
#
loop_
_entity.id
_entity.type
_entity.pdbx_description
1 polymer ?
#
loop_
_entity_poly.entity_id
_entity_poly.type
_entity_poly.pdbx_seq_one_letter_code
_entity_poly.pdbx_strand_id
1 'polypeptide(L)'
;MWGGSVSSQKDYAYFQSSNGIPRVEETKDSTNTDKDAVLKLLKELEDAQKTSKSQAVQDLRNKLNDLREKLGEDKFKEIIENLKKDAPYSWLEFLKALFPELFPDDVSTGADESQLGGSGGGGGGSGRYQGGGLGGGINAGGTLGLGERVGNLPVTAGTNQTNFEPGSYKPGEMPSNLFSGAYQGQEGNCGAISACKAMIAQFGPAGVFKDIKRDASGNYDVTLKNGNHVQVTQAQYRESAARAQLQGQDPKLLGFMNLMLAVNNVQAMRQRNDGISGSSFSEAINSINDGEWAVETFNRLGYGNLIERVSPSQLAAGRVGTLDNNTHSLAVLNRSEDRWGTRYGNVRTDPNLIAWGFKREYA
;
A
#
# COMPACT_ATOMS: atom_id res chain seq x y z
N MET A 1 42.85 11.28 -71.29
CA MET A 1 42.82 9.97 -71.99
C MET A 1 41.80 9.12 -71.24
N TRP A 2 40.57 8.95 -71.74
CA TRP A 2 40.17 7.92 -72.73
C TRP A 2 40.61 6.51 -72.27
N GLY A 3 39.76 5.52 -72.03
CA GLY A 3 38.33 5.36 -72.29
C GLY A 3 37.77 4.15 -71.55
N GLY A 4 36.44 4.00 -71.57
CA GLY A 4 35.72 2.89 -70.96
C GLY A 4 35.60 1.64 -71.83
N SER A 5 34.95 0.63 -71.27
CA SER A 5 33.98 -0.20 -72.01
C SER A 5 32.98 -0.82 -71.03
N VAL A 6 31.73 -0.67 -71.43
CA VAL A 6 30.45 -1.13 -70.85
C VAL A 6 30.09 -2.49 -71.45
N SER A 7 29.21 -3.27 -70.79
CA SER A 7 28.19 -4.20 -71.35
C SER A 7 28.09 -5.49 -70.51
N SER A 8 26.94 -6.04 -70.06
CA SER A 8 25.54 -5.85 -70.46
C SER A 8 24.56 -6.62 -69.54
N GLN A 9 23.38 -6.00 -69.29
CA GLN A 9 21.99 -6.53 -69.27
C GLN A 9 21.52 -7.51 -68.17
N LYS A 10 20.48 -7.12 -67.39
CA LYS A 10 19.01 -7.40 -67.53
C LYS A 10 18.63 -8.69 -66.77
N ASP A 11 17.47 -8.90 -66.17
CA ASP A 11 16.29 -8.13 -65.75
C ASP A 11 15.38 -9.17 -65.03
N TYR A 12 14.60 -8.74 -64.03
CA TYR A 12 13.33 -9.30 -63.50
C TYR A 12 13.12 -10.82 -63.24
N ALA A 13 12.71 -11.17 -62.00
CA ALA A 13 11.36 -11.68 -61.73
C ALA A 13 11.05 -11.85 -60.23
N TYR A 14 9.88 -11.31 -59.84
CA TYR A 14 9.14 -11.51 -58.60
C TYR A 14 8.73 -12.99 -58.38
N PHE A 15 8.62 -13.46 -57.13
CA PHE A 15 7.36 -13.95 -56.51
C PHE A 15 7.51 -14.39 -55.02
N GLN A 16 6.64 -13.78 -54.20
CA GLN A 16 5.87 -14.30 -53.04
C GLN A 16 6.52 -14.79 -51.72
N SER A 17 6.41 -13.91 -50.71
CA SER A 17 5.62 -14.07 -49.46
C SER A 17 5.42 -15.48 -48.87
N SER A 18 6.06 -15.73 -47.73
CA SER A 18 5.34 -16.26 -46.56
C SER A 18 5.84 -15.57 -45.28
N ASN A 19 4.88 -15.00 -44.55
CA ASN A 19 5.09 -14.31 -43.27
C ASN A 19 5.50 -15.32 -42.19
N GLY A 20 6.77 -15.28 -41.78
CA GLY A 20 7.25 -15.84 -40.51
C GLY A 20 7.68 -14.68 -39.62
N ILE A 21 6.94 -14.45 -38.54
CA ILE A 21 7.36 -13.57 -37.44
C ILE A 21 8.68 -14.13 -36.88
N PRO A 22 9.78 -13.36 -36.81
CA PRO A 22 11.00 -13.85 -36.17
C PRO A 22 10.73 -14.01 -34.67
N ARG A 23 10.71 -15.26 -34.21
CA ARG A 23 10.78 -15.65 -32.82
C ARG A 23 12.07 -15.08 -32.24
N VAL A 24 11.94 -14.11 -31.33
CA VAL A 24 13.07 -13.60 -30.55
C VAL A 24 13.50 -14.74 -29.63
N GLU A 25 14.60 -15.40 -29.97
CA GLU A 25 15.31 -16.26 -29.03
C GLU A 25 16.00 -15.36 -28.00
N GLU A 26 15.48 -15.34 -26.77
CA GLU A 26 16.21 -14.80 -25.64
C GLU A 26 17.49 -15.63 -25.44
N THR A 27 18.63 -15.03 -25.75
CA THR A 27 19.94 -15.64 -25.53
C THR A 27 20.24 -15.66 -24.04
N LYS A 28 20.78 -16.79 -23.53
CA LYS A 28 21.19 -17.01 -22.12
C LYS A 28 22.12 -15.94 -21.53
N ASP A 29 22.72 -15.09 -22.37
CA ASP A 29 23.61 -13.99 -21.98
C ASP A 29 22.84 -12.77 -21.43
N SER A 30 21.62 -12.53 -21.92
CA SER A 30 20.75 -11.45 -21.43
C SER A 30 20.25 -11.72 -20.01
N THR A 31 19.88 -12.97 -19.71
CA THR A 31 19.35 -13.40 -18.41
C THR A 31 20.37 -13.24 -17.27
N ASN A 32 21.67 -13.47 -17.54
CA ASN A 32 22.73 -13.26 -16.54
C ASN A 32 22.97 -11.77 -16.27
N THR A 33 22.92 -10.94 -17.32
CA THR A 33 23.08 -9.48 -17.20
C THR A 33 21.94 -8.86 -16.41
N ASP A 34 20.70 -9.29 -16.68
CA ASP A 34 19.50 -8.83 -15.96
C ASP A 34 19.53 -9.27 -14.48
N LYS A 35 19.94 -10.51 -14.21
CA LYS A 35 20.15 -11.03 -12.85
C LYS A 35 21.17 -10.21 -12.07
N ASP A 36 22.30 -9.87 -12.67
CA ASP A 36 23.35 -9.08 -12.03
C ASP A 36 22.90 -7.64 -11.75
N ALA A 37 22.12 -7.04 -12.66
CA ALA A 37 21.54 -5.72 -12.47
C ALA A 37 20.55 -5.70 -11.29
N VAL A 38 19.65 -6.68 -11.21
CA VAL A 38 18.70 -6.84 -10.10
C VAL A 38 19.45 -7.09 -8.78
N LEU A 39 20.42 -8.02 -8.77
CA LEU A 39 21.21 -8.32 -7.58
C LEU A 39 21.98 -7.11 -7.06
N LYS A 40 22.56 -6.32 -7.96
CA LYS A 40 23.29 -5.10 -7.61
C LYS A 40 22.37 -4.08 -6.91
N LEU A 41 21.20 -3.82 -7.49
CA LEU A 41 20.24 -2.88 -6.90
C LEU A 41 19.73 -3.36 -5.53
N LEU A 42 19.47 -4.67 -5.40
CA LEU A 42 19.04 -5.25 -4.12
C LEU A 42 20.10 -5.12 -3.02
N LYS A 43 21.39 -5.33 -3.36
CA LYS A 43 22.49 -5.16 -2.40
C LYS A 43 22.70 -3.70 -2.00
N GLU A 44 22.70 -2.80 -2.98
CA GLU A 44 22.78 -1.36 -2.71
C GLU A 44 21.60 -0.88 -1.85
N LEU A 45 20.41 -1.43 -2.08
CA LEU A 45 19.21 -1.14 -1.31
C LEU A 45 19.31 -1.67 0.12
N GLU A 46 19.83 -2.88 0.32
CA GLU A 46 20.08 -3.45 1.64
C GLU A 46 21.09 -2.60 2.44
N ASP A 47 22.19 -2.16 1.80
CA ASP A 47 23.22 -1.33 2.43
C ASP A 47 22.74 0.09 2.71
N ALA A 48 21.98 0.69 1.79
CA ALA A 48 21.37 2.01 1.99
C ALA A 48 20.36 2.00 3.15
N GLN A 49 19.64 0.88 3.33
CA GLN A 49 18.74 0.66 4.48
C GLN A 49 19.53 0.54 5.79
N LYS A 50 20.60 -0.27 5.83
CA LYS A 50 21.46 -0.40 7.02
C LYS A 50 22.11 0.93 7.42
N THR A 51 22.42 1.79 6.44
CA THR A 51 23.10 3.08 6.67
C THR A 51 22.15 4.28 6.81
N SER A 52 20.84 4.05 6.89
CA SER A 52 19.81 5.10 7.13
C SER A 52 19.80 6.24 6.09
N LYS A 53 20.17 5.97 4.82
CA LYS A 53 20.20 6.98 3.74
C LYS A 53 18.88 7.02 2.96
N SER A 54 17.87 7.71 3.47
CA SER A 54 16.49 7.70 2.93
C SER A 54 16.37 8.07 1.45
N GLN A 55 17.07 9.09 0.97
CA GLN A 55 17.03 9.48 -0.46
C GLN A 55 17.65 8.40 -1.36
N ALA A 56 18.76 7.79 -0.93
CA ALA A 56 19.40 6.72 -1.69
C ALA A 56 18.51 5.46 -1.74
N VAL A 57 17.80 5.14 -0.64
CA VAL A 57 16.84 4.03 -0.60
C VAL A 57 15.71 4.25 -1.61
N GLN A 58 15.19 5.48 -1.72
CA GLN A 58 14.14 5.83 -2.69
C GLN A 58 14.65 5.69 -4.14
N ASP A 59 15.79 6.31 -4.46
CA ASP A 59 16.37 6.26 -5.80
C ASP A 59 16.67 4.82 -6.26
N LEU A 60 17.07 3.95 -5.34
CA LEU A 60 17.36 2.53 -5.62
C LEU A 60 16.10 1.70 -5.81
N ARG A 61 15.01 2.00 -5.09
CA ARG A 61 13.71 1.35 -5.31
C ARG A 61 13.10 1.73 -6.64
N ASN A 62 13.12 3.01 -6.99
CA ASN A 62 12.57 3.48 -8.26
C ASN A 62 13.32 2.79 -9.42
N LYS A 63 14.64 2.67 -9.34
CA LYS A 63 15.45 1.93 -10.33
C LYS A 63 15.12 0.43 -10.37
N LEU A 64 14.85 -0.19 -9.22
CA LEU A 64 14.48 -1.61 -9.15
C LEU A 64 13.10 -1.86 -9.76
N ASN A 65 12.16 -0.93 -9.55
CA ASN A 65 10.83 -0.96 -10.16
C ASN A 65 10.88 -0.72 -11.67
N ASP A 66 11.63 0.28 -12.14
CA ASP A 66 11.88 0.51 -13.57
C ASP A 66 12.45 -0.75 -14.25
N LEU A 67 13.32 -1.47 -13.54
CA LEU A 67 13.91 -2.72 -14.03
C LEU A 67 12.89 -3.86 -14.03
N ARG A 68 12.05 -3.97 -12.99
CA ARG A 68 10.93 -4.93 -12.93
C ARG A 68 9.93 -4.71 -14.08
N GLU A 69 9.58 -3.46 -14.38
CA GLU A 69 8.69 -3.13 -15.50
C GLU A 69 9.31 -3.48 -16.86
N LYS A 70 10.60 -3.19 -17.06
CA LYS A 70 11.32 -3.52 -18.30
C LYS A 70 11.46 -5.02 -18.53
N LEU A 71 11.67 -5.78 -17.45
CA LEU A 71 11.86 -7.24 -17.51
C LEU A 71 10.51 -7.98 -17.61
N GLY A 72 9.44 -7.38 -17.09
CA GLY A 72 8.16 -8.05 -16.91
C GLY A 72 8.15 -8.95 -15.67
N GLU A 73 6.95 -9.17 -15.12
CA GLU A 73 6.73 -9.92 -13.88
C GLU A 73 7.35 -11.32 -13.91
N ASP A 74 7.13 -12.09 -14.97
CA ASP A 74 7.55 -13.49 -15.00
C ASP A 74 9.08 -13.66 -14.98
N LYS A 75 9.80 -12.82 -15.73
CA LYS A 75 11.27 -12.83 -15.79
C LYS A 75 11.89 -12.31 -14.50
N PHE A 76 11.29 -11.27 -13.91
CA PHE A 76 11.73 -10.75 -12.62
C PHE A 76 11.57 -11.80 -11.52
N LYS A 77 10.44 -12.52 -11.50
CA LYS A 77 10.20 -13.63 -10.56
C LYS A 77 11.24 -14.74 -10.69
N GLU A 78 11.56 -15.15 -11.91
CA GLU A 78 12.61 -16.15 -12.16
C GLU A 78 13.97 -15.71 -11.59
N ILE A 79 14.32 -14.44 -11.77
CA ILE A 79 15.56 -13.87 -11.21
C ILE A 79 15.53 -13.93 -9.69
N ILE A 80 14.44 -13.52 -9.03
CA ILE A 80 14.31 -13.57 -7.57
C ILE A 80 14.39 -15.02 -7.05
N GLU A 81 13.72 -15.98 -7.70
CA GLU A 81 13.83 -17.41 -7.36
C GLU A 81 15.27 -17.94 -7.48
N ASN A 82 16.01 -17.48 -8.48
CA ASN A 82 17.42 -17.82 -8.62
C ASN A 82 18.32 -17.13 -7.59
N LEU A 83 17.91 -15.99 -7.02
CA LEU A 83 18.61 -15.28 -5.94
C LEU A 83 18.26 -15.82 -4.55
N LYS A 84 17.15 -16.54 -4.40
CA LYS A 84 16.78 -17.26 -3.18
C LYS A 84 17.64 -18.50 -2.96
N LYS A 85 18.03 -19.19 -4.05
CA LYS A 85 18.88 -20.39 -4.00
C LYS A 85 20.21 -20.03 -3.33
N ASP A 86 20.54 -20.74 -2.25
CA ASP A 86 21.79 -20.60 -1.48
C ASP A 86 22.00 -19.25 -0.78
N ALA A 87 20.95 -18.45 -0.59
CA ALA A 87 21.03 -17.18 0.12
C ALA A 87 21.00 -17.34 1.65
N PRO A 88 21.70 -16.47 2.41
CA PRO A 88 21.64 -16.48 3.87
C PRO A 88 20.25 -16.05 4.37
N TYR A 89 19.86 -16.53 5.56
CA TYR A 89 18.55 -16.25 6.16
C TYR A 89 18.22 -14.75 6.23
N SER A 90 19.19 -13.89 6.58
CA SER A 90 19.00 -12.43 6.61
C SER A 90 18.66 -11.82 5.25
N TRP A 91 19.21 -12.39 4.17
CA TRP A 91 18.90 -11.96 2.80
C TRP A 91 17.52 -12.43 2.37
N LEU A 92 17.11 -13.65 2.76
CA LEU A 92 15.77 -14.16 2.52
C LEU A 92 14.70 -13.33 3.24
N GLU A 93 14.94 -12.94 4.50
CA GLU A 93 14.06 -12.03 5.24
C GLU A 93 13.98 -10.64 4.57
N PHE A 94 15.11 -10.13 4.07
CA PHE A 94 15.13 -8.88 3.29
C PHE A 94 14.33 -8.99 1.99
N LEU A 95 14.52 -10.08 1.21
CA LEU A 95 13.77 -10.32 -0.01
C LEU A 95 12.28 -10.54 0.25
N LYS A 96 11.93 -11.27 1.32
CA LYS A 96 10.54 -11.48 1.76
C LYS A 96 9.89 -10.17 2.20
N ALA A 97 10.67 -9.27 2.80
CA ALA A 97 10.25 -7.93 3.14
C ALA A 97 10.20 -6.97 1.93
N LEU A 98 10.66 -7.37 0.74
CA LEU A 98 10.53 -6.57 -0.49
C LEU A 98 9.49 -7.13 -1.45
N PHE A 99 9.38 -8.46 -1.52
CA PHE A 99 8.51 -9.18 -2.45
C PHE A 99 7.73 -10.27 -1.73
N PRO A 100 6.84 -9.93 -0.76
CA PRO A 100 6.10 -10.92 0.02
C PRO A 100 5.26 -11.87 -0.86
N GLU A 101 4.79 -11.40 -2.01
CA GLU A 101 4.05 -12.18 -3.01
C GLU A 101 4.84 -13.35 -3.60
N LEU A 102 6.18 -13.29 -3.52
CA LEU A 102 7.08 -14.32 -4.04
C LEU A 102 7.41 -15.38 -2.99
N PHE A 103 6.93 -15.26 -1.74
CA PHE A 103 7.19 -16.21 -0.66
C PHE A 103 5.87 -16.79 -0.14
N PRO A 104 5.20 -17.68 -0.91
CA PRO A 104 3.88 -18.22 -0.57
C PRO A 104 3.85 -19.17 0.65
N ASP A 105 4.99 -19.62 1.17
CA ASP A 105 5.06 -20.69 2.19
C ASP A 105 4.82 -20.26 3.65
N ASP A 106 4.00 -19.22 3.89
CA ASP A 106 3.42 -18.95 5.22
C ASP A 106 1.88 -18.87 5.19
N VAL A 107 1.24 -19.46 4.18
CA VAL A 107 -0.19 -19.83 4.26
C VAL A 107 -0.24 -21.28 4.71
N SER A 108 -0.65 -21.53 5.96
CA SER A 108 -0.92 -22.88 6.45
C SER A 108 -2.03 -23.52 5.62
N THR A 109 -1.64 -24.25 4.58
CA THR A 109 -2.48 -25.23 3.89
C THR A 109 -2.50 -26.50 4.71
N GLY A 110 -3.37 -26.54 5.72
CA GLY A 110 -3.71 -27.77 6.42
C GLY A 110 -4.76 -28.55 5.63
N ALA A 111 -4.37 -29.13 4.50
CA ALA A 111 -5.13 -30.15 3.82
C ALA A 111 -4.15 -31.12 3.16
N ASP A 112 -3.81 -32.19 3.87
CA ASP A 112 -3.59 -33.45 3.17
C ASP A 112 -3.99 -34.66 4.00
N GLU A 113 -4.37 -35.68 3.25
CA GLU A 113 -5.24 -36.80 3.57
C GLU A 113 -4.69 -37.80 4.60
N SER A 114 -5.58 -38.45 5.36
CA SER A 114 -5.45 -39.90 5.57
C SER A 114 -6.78 -40.55 5.95
N GLN A 115 -7.12 -41.56 5.16
CA GLN A 115 -8.18 -42.53 5.39
C GLN A 115 -8.00 -43.27 6.73
N LEU A 116 -9.11 -43.64 7.39
CA LEU A 116 -9.43 -45.01 7.83
C LEU A 116 -10.66 -45.04 8.75
N GLY A 117 -11.60 -45.95 8.44
CA GLY A 117 -12.40 -46.68 9.43
C GLY A 117 -13.76 -46.10 9.82
N GLY A 118 -14.82 -46.61 9.19
CA GLY A 118 -16.20 -46.40 9.64
C GLY A 118 -16.63 -47.34 10.77
N SER A 119 -17.74 -46.97 11.43
CA SER A 119 -18.90 -47.81 11.80
C SER A 119 -19.51 -47.42 13.16
N GLY A 120 -20.83 -47.25 13.17
CA GLY A 120 -21.73 -47.30 14.33
C GLY A 120 -21.92 -45.95 15.05
N GLY A 121 -23.11 -45.35 15.16
CA GLY A 121 -24.47 -45.87 15.03
C GLY A 121 -25.26 -45.48 16.29
N GLY A 122 -26.33 -44.70 16.12
CA GLY A 122 -27.47 -44.70 17.04
C GLY A 122 -27.76 -43.43 17.86
N GLY A 123 -28.99 -42.95 17.71
CA GLY A 123 -29.80 -42.56 18.88
C GLY A 123 -30.25 -41.10 18.93
N GLY A 124 -31.49 -40.83 18.52
CA GLY A 124 -32.11 -39.51 18.58
C GLY A 124 -32.50 -39.04 19.98
N GLY A 125 -33.00 -37.81 20.09
CA GLY A 125 -33.66 -37.34 21.31
C GLY A 125 -33.63 -35.83 21.54
N SER A 126 -34.66 -35.15 21.02
CA SER A 126 -35.29 -33.90 21.51
C SER A 126 -34.66 -33.09 22.66
N GLY A 127 -34.59 -31.76 22.44
CA GLY A 127 -35.16 -30.81 23.39
C GLY A 127 -34.26 -29.67 23.90
N ARG A 128 -34.79 -28.46 23.74
CA ARG A 128 -34.61 -27.24 24.54
C ARG A 128 -33.37 -26.36 24.31
N TYR A 129 -33.70 -25.10 24.03
CA TYR A 129 -32.96 -23.88 24.28
C TYR A 129 -31.91 -23.97 25.40
N GLN A 130 -30.65 -23.72 25.06
CA GLN A 130 -29.68 -23.13 25.97
C GLN A 130 -28.55 -22.47 25.16
N GLY A 131 -28.23 -21.22 25.48
CA GLY A 131 -27.05 -20.55 24.95
C GLY A 131 -25.76 -21.24 25.38
N GLY A 132 -24.78 -21.21 24.50
CA GLY A 132 -23.37 -21.54 24.73
C GLY A 132 -22.59 -20.91 23.57
N GLY A 133 -21.59 -20.07 23.78
CA GLY A 133 -20.49 -20.31 24.70
C GLY A 133 -19.49 -21.22 24.00
N LEU A 134 -18.67 -20.66 23.10
CA LEU A 134 -17.46 -21.31 22.61
C LEU A 134 -16.26 -20.45 23.01
N GLY A 135 -15.99 -20.45 24.32
CA GLY A 135 -14.63 -20.41 24.80
C GLY A 135 -14.09 -21.84 24.74
N GLY A 136 -13.13 -22.07 23.87
CA GLY A 136 -12.30 -23.26 23.84
C GLY A 136 -10.85 -22.80 23.78
N GLY A 137 -10.21 -22.75 24.95
CA GLY A 137 -8.85 -22.25 25.12
C GLY A 137 -7.81 -23.19 24.54
N ILE A 138 -6.78 -22.59 23.95
CA ILE A 138 -5.46 -23.17 23.82
C ILE A 138 -4.50 -22.26 24.60
N ASN A 139 -4.13 -22.71 25.79
CA ASN A 139 -2.93 -22.21 26.46
C ASN A 139 -1.72 -22.91 25.82
N ALA A 140 -0.95 -22.16 25.04
CA ALA A 140 0.44 -22.45 24.76
C ALA A 140 1.21 -21.13 24.95
N GLY A 141 2.19 -21.15 25.85
CA GLY A 141 2.80 -19.95 26.43
C GLY A 141 3.57 -19.07 25.45
N GLY A 142 3.55 -17.76 25.73
CA GLY A 142 4.51 -16.78 25.21
C GLY A 142 4.06 -16.00 23.95
N THR A 143 3.49 -14.81 24.18
CA THR A 143 3.72 -13.58 23.38
C THR A 143 3.33 -13.56 21.89
N LEU A 144 2.10 -13.14 21.57
CA LEU A 144 1.69 -12.29 20.42
C LEU A 144 0.18 -12.05 20.53
N GLY A 145 -0.26 -10.80 20.64
CA GLY A 145 -1.67 -10.47 20.88
C GLY A 145 -2.53 -10.78 19.65
N LEU A 146 -3.56 -11.62 19.81
CA LEU A 146 -4.57 -11.85 18.76
C LEU A 146 -5.34 -10.54 18.53
N GLY A 147 -5.42 -10.11 17.28
CA GLY A 147 -6.13 -8.89 16.90
C GLY A 147 -7.62 -8.96 17.21
N GLU A 148 -8.20 -7.84 17.65
CA GLU A 148 -9.62 -7.68 17.93
C GLU A 148 -10.33 -7.08 16.71
N ARG A 149 -11.31 -7.81 16.16
CA ARG A 149 -12.28 -7.22 15.23
C ARG A 149 -13.25 -6.37 16.03
N VAL A 150 -13.22 -5.07 15.77
CA VAL A 150 -14.06 -4.10 16.46
C VAL A 150 -15.25 -3.68 15.59
N GLY A 151 -16.41 -3.46 16.22
CA GLY A 151 -17.65 -3.08 15.53
C GLY A 151 -18.44 -4.27 14.96
N ASN A 152 -19.76 -4.10 14.92
CA ASN A 152 -20.74 -5.15 14.57
C ASN A 152 -21.71 -4.72 13.45
N LEU A 153 -21.41 -3.59 12.79
CA LEU A 153 -22.23 -3.07 11.71
C LEU A 153 -21.86 -3.71 10.37
N PRO A 154 -22.76 -3.72 9.37
CA PRO A 154 -22.44 -4.16 8.03
C PRO A 154 -21.29 -3.36 7.42
N VAL A 155 -20.36 -4.06 6.76
CA VAL A 155 -19.29 -3.42 5.98
C VAL A 155 -19.87 -2.90 4.67
N THR A 156 -19.49 -1.68 4.32
CA THR A 156 -19.88 -0.99 3.08
C THR A 156 -18.63 -0.68 2.24
N ALA A 157 -18.80 -0.61 0.93
CA ALA A 157 -17.73 -0.18 0.03
C ALA A 157 -17.65 1.36 0.00
N GLY A 158 -16.42 1.88 0.12
CA GLY A 158 -16.11 3.30 0.06
C GLY A 158 -16.25 3.89 -1.35
N THR A 159 -16.22 3.07 -2.41
CA THR A 159 -16.30 3.53 -3.82
C THR A 159 -17.49 4.44 -4.10
N ASN A 160 -18.62 4.22 -3.42
CA ASN A 160 -19.83 5.03 -3.60
C ASN A 160 -19.94 6.20 -2.62
N GLN A 161 -19.05 6.28 -1.62
CA GLN A 161 -19.04 7.34 -0.61
C GLN A 161 -18.30 8.57 -1.16
N THR A 162 -18.97 9.28 -2.05
CA THR A 162 -18.41 10.41 -2.83
C THR A 162 -19.22 11.69 -2.68
N ASN A 163 -19.90 11.84 -1.55
CA ASN A 163 -20.70 13.02 -1.23
C ASN A 163 -20.54 13.45 0.24
N PHE A 164 -19.30 13.67 0.67
CA PHE A 164 -19.04 14.22 2.00
C PHE A 164 -19.66 15.62 2.14
N GLU A 165 -20.35 15.86 3.25
CA GLU A 165 -20.93 17.17 3.54
C GLU A 165 -19.98 17.97 4.44
N PRO A 166 -19.40 19.09 3.98
CA PRO A 166 -18.56 19.94 4.83
C PRO A 166 -19.29 20.40 6.09
N GLY A 167 -18.60 20.41 7.23
CA GLY A 167 -19.19 20.76 8.52
C GLY A 167 -20.11 19.68 9.14
N SER A 168 -20.25 18.51 8.51
CA SER A 168 -21.03 17.41 9.09
C SER A 168 -20.42 16.80 10.35
N TYR A 169 -19.11 16.95 10.57
CA TYR A 169 -18.44 16.65 11.84
C TYR A 169 -18.31 17.93 12.68
N LYS A 170 -18.70 17.86 13.94
CA LYS A 170 -18.48 18.95 14.91
C LYS A 170 -17.01 18.98 15.36
N PRO A 171 -16.47 20.15 15.75
CA PRO A 171 -15.16 20.22 16.40
C PRO A 171 -15.08 19.27 17.61
N GLY A 172 -14.06 18.42 17.65
CA GLY A 172 -13.86 17.41 18.69
C GLY A 172 -14.72 16.13 18.56
N GLU A 173 -15.63 16.04 17.59
CA GLU A 173 -16.37 14.82 17.29
C GLU A 173 -15.42 13.76 16.73
N MET A 174 -15.36 12.59 17.35
CA MET A 174 -14.63 11.44 16.83
C MET A 174 -15.61 10.45 16.17
N PRO A 175 -15.19 9.75 15.10
CA PRO A 175 -15.93 8.60 14.60
C PRO A 175 -16.11 7.57 15.72
N SER A 176 -17.25 6.86 15.71
CA SER A 176 -17.54 5.84 16.72
C SER A 176 -16.48 4.74 16.76
N ASN A 177 -15.89 4.41 15.60
CA ASN A 177 -14.79 3.47 15.48
C ASN A 177 -13.89 3.82 14.29
N LEU A 178 -12.64 4.19 14.55
CA LEU A 178 -11.68 4.52 13.49
C LEU A 178 -10.99 3.30 12.86
N PHE A 179 -10.98 2.16 13.55
CA PHE A 179 -10.41 0.92 13.00
C PHE A 179 -11.36 0.33 11.96
N SER A 180 -12.60 0.01 12.37
CA SER A 180 -13.59 -0.63 11.49
C SER A 180 -14.45 0.35 10.69
N GLY A 181 -14.48 1.63 11.05
CA GLY A 181 -15.30 2.63 10.37
C GLY A 181 -14.87 2.87 8.92
N ALA A 182 -13.56 2.86 8.66
CA ALA A 182 -12.98 2.92 7.32
C ALA A 182 -11.59 2.30 7.37
N TYR A 183 -11.24 1.42 6.44
CA TYR A 183 -9.94 0.74 6.36
C TYR A 183 -9.61 0.37 4.92
N GLN A 184 -8.35 -0.02 4.72
CA GLN A 184 -7.79 -0.43 3.43
C GLN A 184 -8.49 -1.68 2.88
N GLY A 185 -9.03 -1.61 1.66
CA GLY A 185 -9.63 -2.77 0.98
C GLY A 185 -8.80 -3.33 -0.19
N GLN A 186 -7.70 -2.70 -0.57
CA GLN A 186 -6.74 -3.17 -1.59
C GLN A 186 -5.31 -2.92 -1.13
N GLU A 187 -4.32 -3.61 -1.69
CA GLU A 187 -2.91 -3.37 -1.37
C GLU A 187 -2.37 -2.05 -1.95
N GLY A 188 -1.20 -1.61 -1.48
CA GLY A 188 -0.46 -0.48 -2.05
C GLY A 188 -0.75 0.92 -1.47
N ASN A 189 -1.96 1.21 -0.98
CA ASN A 189 -2.31 2.55 -0.44
C ASN A 189 -2.20 2.67 1.09
N CYS A 190 -1.47 1.76 1.73
CA CYS A 190 -1.37 1.67 3.20
C CYS A 190 -0.74 2.92 3.83
N GLY A 191 0.26 3.54 3.18
CA GLY A 191 0.88 4.80 3.63
C GLY A 191 -0.13 5.94 3.73
N ALA A 192 -0.87 6.17 2.65
CA ALA A 192 -1.89 7.21 2.60
C ALA A 192 -2.99 6.99 3.65
N ILE A 193 -3.52 5.77 3.74
CA ILE A 193 -4.61 5.43 4.66
C ILE A 193 -4.16 5.55 6.12
N SER A 194 -2.99 5.03 6.46
CA SER A 194 -2.45 5.09 7.83
C SER A 194 -2.21 6.53 8.29
N ALA A 195 -1.63 7.38 7.43
CA ALA A 195 -1.47 8.80 7.69
C ALA A 195 -2.84 9.47 7.91
N CYS A 196 -3.82 9.22 7.03
CA CYS A 196 -5.18 9.76 7.15
C CYS A 196 -5.81 9.41 8.51
N LYS A 197 -5.72 8.14 8.91
CA LYS A 197 -6.23 7.69 10.22
C LYS A 197 -5.50 8.35 11.37
N ALA A 198 -4.18 8.46 11.32
CA ALA A 198 -3.41 9.12 12.36
C ALA A 198 -3.82 10.60 12.52
N MET A 199 -4.02 11.34 11.42
CA MET A 199 -4.52 12.72 11.46
C MET A 199 -5.92 12.82 12.09
N ILE A 200 -6.82 11.92 11.72
CA ILE A 200 -8.17 11.87 12.31
C ILE A 200 -8.10 11.54 13.80
N ALA A 201 -7.26 10.59 14.19
CA ALA A 201 -7.09 10.21 15.59
C ALA A 201 -6.54 11.36 16.46
N GLN A 202 -5.65 12.18 15.90
CA GLN A 202 -5.03 13.29 16.63
C GLN A 202 -5.91 14.55 16.67
N PHE A 203 -6.60 14.89 15.58
CA PHE A 203 -7.29 16.18 15.45
C PHE A 203 -8.81 16.08 15.33
N GLY A 204 -9.36 14.87 15.24
CA GLY A 204 -10.73 14.62 14.79
C GLY A 204 -10.93 14.99 13.31
N PRO A 205 -11.98 14.47 12.64
CA PRO A 205 -12.25 14.77 11.23
C PRO A 205 -12.34 16.28 10.94
N ALA A 206 -13.02 17.03 11.82
CA ALA A 206 -13.18 18.48 11.68
C ALA A 206 -11.85 19.26 11.83
N GLY A 207 -10.83 18.68 12.47
CA GLY A 207 -9.53 19.33 12.71
C GLY A 207 -8.43 18.95 11.70
N VAL A 208 -8.70 18.02 10.78
CA VAL A 208 -7.73 17.56 9.76
C VAL A 208 -7.37 18.68 8.79
N PHE A 209 -8.37 19.39 8.28
CA PHE A 209 -8.17 20.56 7.41
C PHE A 209 -8.45 21.83 8.19
N LYS A 210 -7.89 22.96 7.74
CA LYS A 210 -8.26 24.27 8.29
C LYS A 210 -9.68 24.64 7.88
N ASP A 211 -10.05 24.31 6.64
CA ASP A 211 -11.36 24.64 6.09
C ASP A 211 -11.69 23.70 4.91
N ILE A 212 -12.98 23.43 4.72
CA ILE A 212 -13.52 22.67 3.59
C ILE A 212 -14.79 23.38 3.15
N LYS A 213 -14.85 23.82 1.89
CA LYS A 213 -16.06 24.42 1.31
C LYS A 213 -16.42 23.72 0.01
N ARG A 214 -17.68 23.89 -0.39
CA ARG A 214 -18.10 23.63 -1.76
C ARG A 214 -18.12 24.93 -2.55
N ASP A 215 -17.64 24.88 -3.79
CA ASP A 215 -17.83 25.95 -4.76
C ASP A 215 -19.23 25.89 -5.40
N ALA A 216 -19.56 26.87 -6.25
CA ALA A 216 -20.84 26.93 -6.94
C ALA A 216 -21.09 25.75 -7.90
N SER A 217 -20.03 25.04 -8.31
CA SER A 217 -20.10 23.84 -9.15
C SER A 217 -20.18 22.55 -8.33
N GLY A 218 -20.19 22.65 -7.00
CA GLY A 218 -20.21 21.52 -6.08
C GLY A 218 -18.86 20.84 -5.86
N ASN A 219 -17.76 21.38 -6.39
CA ASN A 219 -16.40 20.91 -6.13
C ASN A 219 -15.94 21.33 -4.73
N TYR A 220 -14.90 20.69 -4.20
CA TYR A 220 -14.34 21.04 -2.90
C TYR A 220 -13.20 22.05 -3.05
N ASP A 221 -13.22 23.08 -2.22
CA ASP A 221 -12.07 23.95 -1.94
C ASP A 221 -11.60 23.66 -0.51
N VAL A 222 -10.40 23.09 -0.39
CA VAL A 222 -9.83 22.62 0.87
C VAL A 222 -8.63 23.48 1.23
N THR A 223 -8.66 24.04 2.43
CA THR A 223 -7.50 24.72 3.02
C THR A 223 -6.74 23.74 3.91
N LEU A 224 -5.50 23.43 3.52
CA LEU A 224 -4.63 22.49 4.22
C LEU A 224 -4.13 23.05 5.55
N LYS A 225 -3.51 22.17 6.36
CA LYS A 225 -2.99 22.54 7.68
C LYS A 225 -1.91 23.63 7.62
N ASN A 226 -1.11 23.65 6.55
CA ASN A 226 -0.12 24.69 6.29
C ASN A 226 -0.68 25.96 5.62
N GLY A 227 -1.98 26.01 5.31
CA GLY A 227 -2.63 27.16 4.66
C GLY A 227 -2.69 27.11 3.13
N ASN A 228 -2.12 26.08 2.49
CA ASN A 228 -2.24 25.91 1.04
C ASN A 228 -3.68 25.53 0.63
N HIS A 229 -4.08 25.94 -0.57
CA HIS A 229 -5.40 25.64 -1.12
C HIS A 229 -5.35 24.51 -2.17
N VAL A 230 -6.29 23.58 -2.05
CA VAL A 230 -6.46 22.47 -2.99
C VAL A 230 -7.91 22.42 -3.43
N GLN A 231 -8.12 22.56 -4.74
CA GLN A 231 -9.43 22.31 -5.33
C GLN A 231 -9.50 20.87 -5.80
N VAL A 232 -10.59 20.18 -5.43
CA VAL A 232 -10.88 18.81 -5.82
C VAL A 232 -12.21 18.80 -6.55
N THR A 233 -12.17 18.46 -7.84
CA THR A 233 -13.38 18.31 -8.64
C THR A 233 -14.18 17.08 -8.20
N GLN A 234 -15.49 17.10 -8.46
CA GLN A 234 -16.32 15.94 -8.17
C GLN A 234 -15.89 14.68 -8.96
N ALA A 235 -15.29 14.85 -10.14
CA ALA A 235 -14.71 13.75 -10.91
C ALA A 235 -13.50 13.14 -10.20
N GLN A 236 -12.54 13.97 -9.76
CA GLN A 236 -11.36 13.53 -9.01
C GLN A 236 -11.73 12.84 -7.70
N TYR A 237 -12.76 13.34 -7.00
CA TYR A 237 -13.24 12.71 -5.78
C TYR A 237 -13.80 11.31 -6.04
N ARG A 238 -14.61 11.14 -7.09
CA ARG A 238 -15.14 9.83 -7.51
C ARG A 238 -14.05 8.87 -7.95
N GLU A 239 -13.09 9.35 -8.74
CA GLU A 239 -11.97 8.53 -9.20
C GLU A 239 -11.09 8.07 -8.03
N SER A 240 -10.82 8.97 -7.07
CA SER A 240 -10.08 8.62 -5.86
C SER A 240 -10.80 7.57 -5.04
N ALA A 241 -12.12 7.69 -4.84
CA ALA A 241 -12.90 6.69 -4.11
C ALA A 241 -12.92 5.33 -4.82
N ALA A 242 -13.06 5.33 -6.15
CA ALA A 242 -13.03 4.11 -6.96
C ALA A 242 -11.67 3.39 -6.88
N ARG A 243 -10.58 4.16 -6.86
CA ARG A 243 -9.21 3.63 -6.81
C ARG A 243 -8.67 3.38 -5.42
N ALA A 244 -9.24 3.97 -4.37
CA ALA A 244 -8.82 3.72 -3.00
C ALA A 244 -9.38 2.39 -2.46
N GLN A 245 -10.55 1.98 -2.96
CA GLN A 245 -11.26 0.76 -2.56
C GLN A 245 -11.38 0.61 -1.04
N LEU A 246 -11.61 1.72 -0.32
CA LEU A 246 -11.84 1.67 1.12
C LEU A 246 -13.03 0.76 1.45
N GLN A 247 -12.97 0.11 2.59
CA GLN A 247 -14.08 -0.65 3.17
C GLN A 247 -14.33 -0.17 4.59
N GLY A 248 -15.57 -0.26 5.08
CA GLY A 248 -15.82 0.11 6.46
C GLY A 248 -17.29 0.20 6.85
N GLN A 249 -17.49 0.35 8.14
CA GLN A 249 -18.81 0.39 8.81
C GLN A 249 -19.38 1.81 8.96
N ASP A 250 -18.60 2.85 8.66
CA ASP A 250 -19.00 4.25 8.80
C ASP A 250 -18.97 4.94 7.41
N PRO A 251 -20.11 5.03 6.71
CA PRO A 251 -20.21 5.70 5.41
C PRO A 251 -19.76 7.17 5.43
N LYS A 252 -19.98 7.89 6.53
CA LYS A 252 -19.58 9.30 6.68
C LYS A 252 -18.05 9.40 6.75
N LEU A 253 -17.41 8.52 7.53
CA LEU A 253 -15.96 8.44 7.63
C LEU A 253 -15.32 7.98 6.31
N LEU A 254 -15.91 7.01 5.62
CA LEU A 254 -15.47 6.58 4.29
C LEU A 254 -15.50 7.75 3.30
N GLY A 255 -16.59 8.51 3.29
CA GLY A 255 -16.70 9.71 2.46
C GLY A 255 -15.62 10.74 2.77
N PHE A 256 -15.38 11.00 4.05
CA PHE A 256 -14.34 11.93 4.48
C PHE A 256 -12.93 11.46 4.12
N MET A 257 -12.59 10.19 4.35
CA MET A 257 -11.29 9.63 3.99
C MET A 257 -11.06 9.62 2.48
N ASN A 258 -12.07 9.31 1.68
CA ASN A 258 -11.99 9.43 0.22
C ASN A 258 -11.66 10.89 -0.21
N LEU A 259 -12.20 11.90 0.50
CA LEU A 259 -11.89 13.30 0.21
C LEU A 259 -10.44 13.63 0.58
N MET A 260 -9.96 13.14 1.73
CA MET A 260 -8.56 13.29 2.12
C MET A 260 -7.61 12.68 1.08
N LEU A 261 -7.91 11.48 0.58
CA LEU A 261 -7.15 10.82 -0.48
C LEU A 261 -7.21 11.62 -1.79
N ALA A 262 -8.37 12.15 -2.17
CA ALA A 262 -8.49 12.98 -3.36
C ALA A 262 -7.63 14.26 -3.26
N VAL A 263 -7.59 14.91 -2.09
CA VAL A 263 -6.71 16.05 -1.83
C VAL A 263 -5.23 15.64 -1.95
N ASN A 264 -4.85 14.48 -1.40
CA ASN A 264 -3.49 13.92 -1.52
C ASN A 264 -3.11 13.69 -2.99
N ASN A 265 -4.00 13.06 -3.76
CA ASN A 265 -3.81 12.77 -5.19
C ASN A 265 -3.64 14.05 -6.01
N VAL A 266 -4.43 15.12 -5.74
CA VAL A 266 -4.27 16.40 -6.43
C VAL A 266 -2.90 17.01 -6.12
N GLN A 267 -2.42 16.88 -4.89
CA GLN A 267 -1.09 17.38 -4.51
C GLN A 267 0.03 16.57 -5.16
N ALA A 268 -0.07 15.23 -5.19
CA ALA A 268 0.88 14.38 -5.89
C ALA A 268 0.94 14.71 -7.38
N MET A 269 -0.22 14.92 -8.02
CA MET A 269 -0.32 15.36 -9.41
C MET A 269 0.39 16.71 -9.64
N ARG A 270 0.18 17.70 -8.77
CA ARG A 270 0.83 19.02 -8.86
C ARG A 270 2.33 18.95 -8.62
N GLN A 271 2.78 18.06 -7.75
CA GLN A 271 4.20 17.84 -7.42
C GLN A 271 4.93 16.98 -8.44
N ARG A 272 4.20 16.34 -9.38
CA ARG A 272 4.73 15.32 -10.29
C ARG A 272 5.42 14.19 -9.52
N ASN A 273 4.70 13.62 -8.55
CA ASN A 273 5.21 12.54 -7.71
C ASN A 273 5.84 11.42 -8.53
N ASP A 274 6.97 10.89 -8.06
CA ASP A 274 7.72 9.82 -8.76
C ASP A 274 8.06 10.11 -10.22
N GLY A 275 8.17 11.39 -10.57
CA GLY A 275 8.54 11.80 -11.91
C GLY A 275 7.45 11.59 -12.96
N ILE A 276 6.16 11.47 -12.56
CA ILE A 276 5.06 11.35 -13.52
C ILE A 276 5.15 12.43 -14.61
N SER A 277 4.96 11.98 -15.85
CA SER A 277 5.33 12.75 -17.04
C SER A 277 4.41 13.94 -17.36
N GLY A 278 3.36 14.16 -16.56
CA GLY A 278 2.38 15.22 -16.79
C GLY A 278 1.51 15.55 -15.57
N SER A 279 0.34 16.14 -15.83
CA SER A 279 -0.68 16.50 -14.84
C SER A 279 -1.83 15.48 -14.80
N SER A 280 -1.51 14.20 -14.99
CA SER A 280 -2.51 13.13 -15.00
C SER A 280 -2.89 12.73 -13.58
N PHE A 281 -4.18 12.84 -13.26
CA PHE A 281 -4.69 12.46 -11.95
C PHE A 281 -4.60 10.95 -11.70
N SER A 282 -4.87 10.12 -12.71
CA SER A 282 -4.73 8.66 -12.57
C SER A 282 -3.28 8.23 -12.38
N GLU A 283 -2.31 8.91 -12.98
CA GLU A 283 -0.88 8.59 -12.76
C GLU A 283 -0.49 8.91 -11.31
N ALA A 284 -0.94 10.06 -10.79
CA ALA A 284 -0.72 10.42 -9.39
C ALA A 284 -1.36 9.44 -8.40
N ILE A 285 -2.52 8.86 -8.75
CA ILE A 285 -3.12 7.79 -7.93
C ILE A 285 -2.24 6.54 -7.96
N ASN A 286 -1.76 6.14 -9.15
CA ASN A 286 -0.93 4.94 -9.28
C ASN A 286 0.38 5.08 -8.49
N SER A 287 1.01 6.26 -8.53
CA SER A 287 2.25 6.56 -7.80
C SER A 287 2.06 6.64 -6.28
N ILE A 288 0.82 6.76 -5.79
CA ILE A 288 0.53 6.69 -4.35
C ILE A 288 0.22 5.24 -3.94
N ASN A 289 -0.42 4.50 -4.85
CA ASN A 289 -0.87 3.13 -4.61
C ASN A 289 0.24 2.08 -4.84
N ASP A 290 1.50 2.48 -4.99
CA ASP A 290 2.66 1.60 -5.17
C ASP A 290 3.45 1.34 -3.88
N GLY A 291 2.92 1.78 -2.73
CA GLY A 291 3.51 1.54 -1.40
C GLY A 291 4.21 2.76 -0.79
N GLU A 292 3.74 3.98 -1.07
CA GLU A 292 4.30 5.20 -0.48
C GLU A 292 4.38 5.17 1.06
N TRP A 293 5.32 5.93 1.62
CA TRP A 293 5.42 6.05 3.07
C TRP A 293 4.39 7.04 3.61
N ALA A 294 3.90 6.79 4.83
CA ALA A 294 2.92 7.67 5.49
C ALA A 294 3.38 9.15 5.59
N VAL A 295 4.69 9.39 5.75
CA VAL A 295 5.29 10.73 5.79
C VAL A 295 4.97 11.57 4.55
N GLU A 296 4.84 10.94 3.39
CA GLU A 296 4.57 11.65 2.14
C GLU A 296 3.16 12.21 2.14
N THR A 297 2.16 11.41 2.52
CA THR A 297 0.80 11.88 2.71
C THR A 297 0.71 12.97 3.79
N PHE A 298 1.41 12.82 4.93
CA PHE A 298 1.48 13.90 5.92
C PHE A 298 1.99 15.22 5.30
N ASN A 299 3.08 15.16 4.54
CA ASN A 299 3.65 16.35 3.90
C ASN A 299 2.69 16.97 2.88
N ARG A 300 2.08 16.16 2.00
CA ARG A 300 1.15 16.66 0.97
C ARG A 300 -0.11 17.28 1.57
N LEU A 301 -0.55 16.83 2.74
CA LEU A 301 -1.68 17.41 3.48
C LEU A 301 -1.29 18.54 4.44
N GLY A 302 -0.01 18.96 4.43
CA GLY A 302 0.48 20.14 5.15
C GLY A 302 0.91 19.88 6.60
N TYR A 303 1.18 18.64 6.97
CA TYR A 303 1.55 18.22 8.32
C TYR A 303 3.06 18.11 8.57
N GLY A 304 3.92 18.39 7.58
CA GLY A 304 5.36 18.16 7.70
C GLY A 304 6.02 18.82 8.92
N ASN A 305 5.54 19.99 9.34
CA ASN A 305 6.04 20.68 10.55
C ASN A 305 5.42 20.19 11.86
N LEU A 306 4.36 19.38 11.82
CA LEU A 306 3.62 18.86 12.97
C LEU A 306 3.99 17.43 13.33
N ILE A 307 4.70 16.73 12.45
CA ILE A 307 5.20 15.37 12.69
C ILE A 307 6.70 15.37 12.94
N GLU A 308 7.19 14.33 13.59
CA GLU A 308 8.61 14.08 13.76
C GLU A 308 8.92 12.58 13.78
N ARG A 309 10.19 12.25 13.56
CA ARG A 309 10.71 10.90 13.83
C ARG A 309 10.59 10.60 15.31
N VAL A 310 10.08 9.41 15.62
CA VAL A 310 9.91 8.95 17.01
C VAL A 310 10.45 7.53 17.12
N SER A 311 10.61 7.03 18.35
CA SER A 311 10.82 5.59 18.51
C SER A 311 9.48 4.84 18.47
N PRO A 312 9.45 3.60 17.96
CA PRO A 312 8.28 2.73 18.05
C PRO A 312 7.74 2.59 19.49
N SER A 313 8.62 2.60 20.49
CA SER A 313 8.23 2.61 21.92
C SER A 313 7.46 3.86 22.34
N GLN A 314 7.71 5.03 21.73
CA GLN A 314 6.92 6.23 22.02
C GLN A 314 5.48 6.09 21.48
N LEU A 315 5.29 5.44 20.33
CA LEU A 315 3.95 5.12 19.81
C LEU A 315 3.25 4.11 20.71
N ALA A 316 3.98 3.06 21.14
CA ALA A 316 3.48 2.08 22.11
C ALA A 316 3.06 2.71 23.46
N ALA A 317 3.75 3.78 23.88
CA ALA A 317 3.40 4.53 25.10
C ALA A 317 2.10 5.36 24.95
N GLY A 318 1.55 5.51 23.75
CA GLY A 318 0.28 6.18 23.47
C GLY A 318 0.36 7.39 22.55
N ARG A 319 1.54 7.69 22.00
CA ARG A 319 1.67 8.74 20.97
C ARG A 319 0.98 8.28 19.68
N VAL A 320 0.16 9.14 19.09
CA VAL A 320 -0.51 8.86 17.80
C VAL A 320 0.49 9.08 16.66
N GLY A 321 0.44 8.19 15.66
CA GLY A 321 1.37 8.22 14.55
C GLY A 321 1.23 7.05 13.60
N THR A 322 2.30 6.77 12.84
CA THR A 322 2.39 5.62 11.95
C THR A 322 3.65 4.80 12.23
N LEU A 323 3.54 3.49 12.01
CA LEU A 323 4.69 2.59 11.89
C LEU A 323 4.76 2.14 10.44
N ASP A 324 5.89 2.38 9.82
CA ASP A 324 6.15 2.03 8.44
C ASP A 324 7.28 1.00 8.39
N ASN A 325 7.19 0.10 7.41
CA ASN A 325 8.30 -0.71 6.95
C ASN A 325 8.25 -0.80 5.42
N ASN A 326 9.04 -1.71 4.83
CA ASN A 326 9.15 -1.81 3.38
C ASN A 326 7.90 -2.37 2.69
N THR A 327 7.00 -3.03 3.42
CA THR A 327 5.80 -3.69 2.87
C THR A 327 4.50 -3.06 3.31
N HIS A 328 4.50 -2.36 4.45
CA HIS A 328 3.27 -1.92 5.08
C HIS A 328 3.49 -0.70 5.98
N SER A 329 2.54 0.23 5.88
CA SER A 329 2.39 1.35 6.79
C SER A 329 1.09 1.19 7.56
N LEU A 330 1.12 1.38 8.86
CA LEU A 330 -0.04 1.23 9.74
C LEU A 330 -0.18 2.42 10.68
N ALA A 331 -1.41 2.73 11.04
CA ALA A 331 -1.69 3.75 12.04
C ALA A 331 -1.53 3.15 13.44
N VAL A 332 -0.91 3.91 14.36
CA VAL A 332 -0.92 3.61 15.78
C VAL A 332 -1.85 4.59 16.49
N LEU A 333 -2.94 4.06 17.01
CA LEU A 333 -4.07 4.80 17.57
C LEU A 333 -4.31 4.30 18.99
N ASN A 334 -4.17 5.16 20.00
CA ASN A 334 -4.42 4.83 21.40
C ASN A 334 -3.76 3.50 21.83
N ARG A 335 -2.44 3.38 21.62
CA ARG A 335 -1.63 2.18 21.94
C ARG A 335 -2.06 0.93 21.19
N SER A 336 -2.71 1.06 20.04
CA SER A 336 -3.09 -0.08 19.21
C SER A 336 -2.68 0.15 17.76
N GLU A 337 -2.21 -0.89 17.10
CA GLU A 337 -1.99 -0.89 15.66
C GLU A 337 -3.30 -1.14 14.93
N ASP A 338 -3.52 -0.40 13.85
CA ASP A 338 -4.57 -0.66 12.87
C ASP A 338 -4.01 -1.52 11.74
N ARG A 339 -4.44 -2.78 11.68
CA ARG A 339 -4.08 -3.69 10.58
C ARG A 339 -5.33 -4.07 9.82
N TRP A 340 -5.56 -3.43 8.68
CA TRP A 340 -6.74 -3.62 7.84
C TRP A 340 -8.07 -3.51 8.62
N GLY A 341 -8.16 -2.54 9.52
CA GLY A 341 -9.34 -2.29 10.35
C GLY A 341 -9.50 -3.21 11.56
N THR A 342 -8.54 -4.10 11.79
CA THR A 342 -8.44 -4.91 13.02
C THR A 342 -7.54 -4.20 14.02
N ARG A 343 -7.96 -4.15 15.28
CA ARG A 343 -7.22 -3.51 16.37
C ARG A 343 -6.25 -4.50 17.00
N TYR A 344 -4.96 -4.15 17.05
CA TYR A 344 -3.95 -4.95 17.76
C TYR A 344 -3.40 -4.16 18.94
N GLY A 345 -3.71 -4.60 20.17
CA GLY A 345 -3.34 -3.88 21.40
C GLY A 345 -1.85 -3.88 21.75
N ASN A 346 -1.04 -4.69 21.07
CA ASN A 346 0.40 -4.73 21.26
C ASN A 346 1.10 -4.03 20.11
N VAL A 347 1.43 -2.76 20.30
CA VAL A 347 2.24 -1.99 19.35
C VAL A 347 3.64 -2.54 19.32
N ARG A 348 4.13 -2.85 18.12
CA ARG A 348 5.49 -3.31 17.90
C ARG A 348 6.48 -2.22 18.26
N THR A 349 7.54 -2.62 18.95
CA THR A 349 8.62 -1.73 19.39
C THR A 349 9.95 -2.06 18.74
N ASP A 350 9.94 -2.80 17.62
CA ASP A 350 11.14 -3.16 16.88
C ASP A 350 11.86 -1.88 16.40
N PRO A 351 13.13 -1.65 16.77
CA PRO A 351 13.87 -0.44 16.39
C PRO A 351 14.06 -0.26 14.88
N ASN A 352 13.88 -1.29 14.06
CA ASN A 352 13.95 -1.22 12.60
C ASN A 352 12.69 -0.62 11.97
N LEU A 353 11.62 -0.45 12.73
CA LEU A 353 10.40 0.20 12.25
C LEU A 353 10.60 1.71 12.14
N ILE A 354 10.16 2.24 11.01
CA ILE A 354 10.18 3.65 10.68
C ILE A 354 8.95 4.27 11.33
N ALA A 355 9.14 4.99 12.44
CA ALA A 355 8.03 5.58 13.18
C ALA A 355 7.96 7.11 12.98
N TRP A 356 6.75 7.60 12.72
CA TRP A 356 6.41 9.02 12.71
C TRP A 356 5.31 9.28 13.73
N GLY A 357 5.46 10.34 14.53
CA GLY A 357 4.45 10.74 15.51
C GLY A 357 4.22 12.23 15.50
N PHE A 358 3.01 12.66 15.86
CA PHE A 358 2.72 14.09 16.02
C PHE A 358 3.53 14.69 17.16
N LYS A 359 4.17 15.83 16.94
CA LYS A 359 4.93 16.58 17.96
C LYS A 359 4.05 16.80 19.19
N ARG A 360 4.63 16.61 20.39
CA ARG A 360 3.88 16.66 21.66
C ARG A 360 3.19 18.00 21.92
N GLU A 361 3.67 19.08 21.32
CA GLU A 361 3.07 20.40 21.38
C GLU A 361 1.71 20.50 20.66
N TYR A 362 1.34 19.48 19.87
CA TYR A 362 0.05 19.35 19.18
C TYR A 362 -0.73 18.11 19.63
N ALA A 363 -0.30 17.47 20.72
CA ALA A 363 -0.89 16.23 21.25
C ALA A 363 -2.10 16.47 22.13
#